data_AF-A0A2T2NJS8-F1
#
_entry.id   AF-A0A2T2NJS8-F1
#
_cell.length_a   1.000
_cell.length_b   1.000
_cell.length_c   1.000
_cell.angle_alpha   90.00
_cell.angle_beta   90.00
_cell.angle_gamma   90.00
#
_symmetry.space_group_name_H-M   'P 1'
#
loop_
_entity.id
_entity.type
_entity.pdbx_description
1 polymer ?
#
loop_
_entity_poly.entity_id
_entity_poly.type
_entity_poly.pdbx_seq_one_letter_code
_entity_poly.pdbx_strand_id
1 'polypeptide(L)'
;MGVALLAPDPNLFWGGGQGLQRTDGVAHAQAVNDFIQNEMPQRVAVNMSAVVFTGVSGGSLLMSGFFIPAQMQNYPNSAVELNCGGMPPQVDFVNAAQVMPQTRIHYQSTQSELQLLQGSIPQAVTAYEQLAADQGLSADQINQMQTVDNTPQGGHCEFDGQDFVSGVQTMLTSYSNVVQGGNGQVQGLGAPSNGQVTTGVVGNENLQFVGGRKRAVDETMIMMRWSADVVVEEEGVSMLACDRISC
;
A
#
# COMPACT_ATOMS: atom_id res chain seq x y z
N MET A 1 -10.91 -13.48 -3.40
CA MET A 1 -10.00 -14.08 -2.39
C MET A 1 -8.89 -13.09 -2.12
N GLY A 2 -8.62 -12.78 -0.85
CA GLY A 2 -7.45 -12.01 -0.43
C GLY A 2 -6.42 -12.93 0.21
N VAL A 3 -5.13 -12.56 0.12
CA VAL A 3 -4.04 -13.26 0.80
C VAL A 3 -3.25 -12.23 1.60
N ALA A 4 -3.10 -12.46 2.91
CA ALA A 4 -2.23 -11.67 3.75
C ALA A 4 -0.87 -12.35 3.87
N LEU A 5 0.19 -11.61 3.59
CA LEU A 5 1.56 -12.06 3.79
C LEU A 5 2.15 -11.39 5.01
N LEU A 6 2.77 -12.19 5.88
CA LEU A 6 3.55 -11.68 6.99
C LEU A 6 4.99 -11.42 6.52
N ALA A 7 5.59 -10.34 7.01
CA ALA A 7 6.98 -10.07 6.73
C ALA A 7 7.85 -11.24 7.22
N PRO A 8 8.86 -11.68 6.42
CA PRO A 8 9.74 -12.77 6.81
C PRO A 8 10.77 -12.37 7.88
N ASP A 9 10.88 -11.06 8.19
CA ASP A 9 11.74 -10.54 9.25
C ASP A 9 11.21 -10.90 10.65
N PRO A 10 12.07 -11.31 11.60
CA PRO A 10 11.65 -11.67 12.96
C PRO A 10 10.96 -10.54 13.75
N ASN A 11 11.21 -9.27 13.40
CA ASN A 11 10.55 -8.09 13.98
C ASN A 11 9.31 -7.67 13.17
N LEU A 12 8.89 -8.50 12.20
CA LEU A 12 7.76 -8.28 11.30
C LEU A 12 7.88 -6.99 10.47
N PHE A 13 9.12 -6.59 10.15
CA PHE A 13 9.36 -5.42 9.30
C PHE A 13 9.51 -5.81 7.84
N TRP A 14 8.54 -5.39 7.03
CA TRP A 14 8.67 -5.45 5.59
C TRP A 14 9.88 -4.63 5.12
N GLY A 15 10.76 -5.26 4.33
CA GLY A 15 12.05 -4.72 3.90
C GLY A 15 13.15 -4.70 4.97
N GLY A 16 12.93 -5.29 6.15
CA GLY A 16 13.92 -5.32 7.23
C GLY A 16 14.29 -3.94 7.76
N GLY A 17 15.44 -3.87 8.45
CA GLY A 17 16.04 -2.62 8.94
C GLY A 17 15.11 -1.79 9.84
N GLN A 18 15.10 -0.47 9.67
CA GLN A 18 14.27 0.44 10.46
C GLN A 18 13.90 1.73 9.72
N GLY A 19 12.72 2.28 10.03
CA GLY A 19 12.26 3.54 9.43
C GLY A 19 12.19 3.47 7.89
N LEU A 20 12.96 4.32 7.21
CA LEU A 20 13.10 4.31 5.74
C LEU A 20 14.29 3.46 5.26
N GLN A 21 15.15 2.99 6.18
CA GLN A 21 16.28 2.13 5.84
C GLN A 21 15.82 0.67 5.79
N ARG A 22 15.37 0.26 4.61
CA ARG A 22 14.85 -1.09 4.33
C ARG A 22 15.96 -1.98 3.75
N THR A 23 16.83 -2.46 4.63
CA THR A 23 18.05 -3.20 4.29
C THR A 23 17.81 -4.45 3.45
N ASP A 24 16.67 -5.08 3.64
CA ASP A 24 16.28 -6.34 3.01
C ASP A 24 15.17 -6.14 1.97
N GLY A 25 14.93 -4.88 1.56
CA GLY A 25 13.86 -4.50 0.63
C GLY A 25 13.87 -5.30 -0.68
N VAL A 26 15.05 -5.48 -1.28
CA VAL A 26 15.21 -6.28 -2.52
C VAL A 26 14.82 -7.73 -2.29
N ALA A 27 15.36 -8.36 -1.25
CA ALA A 27 15.10 -9.77 -0.94
C ALA A 27 13.62 -10.02 -0.61
N HIS A 28 13.01 -9.13 0.18
CA HIS A 28 11.60 -9.25 0.54
C HIS A 28 10.67 -9.01 -0.65
N ALA A 29 10.98 -8.04 -1.52
CA ALA A 29 10.21 -7.81 -2.74
C ALA A 29 10.26 -9.02 -3.68
N GLN A 30 11.44 -9.62 -3.84
CA GLN A 30 11.59 -10.86 -4.60
C GLN A 30 10.79 -12.01 -3.96
N ALA A 31 10.85 -12.17 -2.63
CA ALA A 31 10.09 -13.21 -1.94
C ALA A 31 8.57 -13.08 -2.13
N VAL A 32 8.03 -11.86 -2.12
CA VAL A 32 6.62 -11.61 -2.44
C VAL A 32 6.32 -12.04 -3.88
N ASN A 33 7.16 -11.66 -4.83
CA ASN A 33 6.99 -12.05 -6.23
C ASN A 33 7.04 -13.58 -6.40
N ASP A 34 8.02 -14.25 -5.79
CA ASP A 34 8.18 -15.70 -5.88
C ASP A 34 7.01 -16.45 -5.25
N PHE A 35 6.47 -15.96 -4.14
CA PHE A 35 5.26 -16.52 -3.54
C PHE A 35 4.08 -16.47 -4.53
N ILE A 36 3.85 -15.33 -5.18
CA ILE A 36 2.71 -15.17 -6.10
C ILE A 36 2.91 -15.99 -7.37
N GLN A 37 4.13 -16.02 -7.91
CA GLN A 37 4.43 -16.69 -9.18
C GLN A 37 4.54 -18.22 -9.02
N ASN A 38 5.08 -18.70 -7.89
CA ASN A 38 5.45 -20.11 -7.74
C ASN A 38 4.60 -20.85 -6.71
N GLU A 39 4.29 -20.22 -5.57
CA GLU A 39 3.63 -20.90 -4.45
C GLU A 39 2.10 -20.82 -4.52
N MET A 40 1.55 -19.65 -4.86
CA MET A 40 0.09 -19.48 -4.95
C MET A 40 -0.56 -20.41 -5.98
N PRO A 41 -0.04 -20.57 -7.22
CA PRO A 41 -0.67 -21.41 -8.24
C PRO A 41 -0.71 -22.90 -7.85
N GLN A 42 0.11 -23.33 -6.90
CA GLN A 42 0.09 -24.70 -6.37
C GLN A 42 -1.05 -24.93 -5.37
N ARG A 43 -1.68 -23.85 -4.86
CA ARG A 43 -2.66 -23.90 -3.76
C ARG A 43 -4.05 -23.45 -4.19
N VAL A 44 -4.10 -22.48 -5.10
CA VAL A 44 -5.34 -21.85 -5.56
C VAL A 44 -5.22 -21.52 -7.05
N ALA A 45 -6.37 -21.41 -7.73
CA ALA A 45 -6.38 -20.90 -9.10
C ALA A 45 -6.10 -19.38 -9.08
N VAL A 46 -4.99 -18.96 -9.68
CA VAL A 46 -4.58 -17.55 -9.73
C VAL A 46 -4.73 -17.01 -11.15
N ASN A 47 -5.41 -15.88 -11.30
CA ASN A 47 -5.37 -15.09 -12.53
C ASN A 47 -4.28 -14.02 -12.42
N MET A 48 -3.13 -14.28 -13.03
CA MET A 48 -1.96 -13.40 -12.96
C MET A 48 -2.19 -12.03 -13.62
N SER A 49 -3.22 -11.91 -14.47
CA SER A 49 -3.64 -10.65 -15.08
C SER A 49 -4.66 -9.87 -14.25
N ALA A 50 -4.99 -10.35 -13.05
CA ALA A 50 -5.96 -9.74 -12.14
C ALA A 50 -5.46 -9.76 -10.68
N VAL A 51 -4.14 -9.65 -10.50
CA VAL A 51 -3.51 -9.50 -9.18
C VAL A 51 -3.50 -8.03 -8.83
N VAL A 52 -3.85 -7.68 -7.60
CA VAL A 52 -3.83 -6.31 -7.08
C VAL A 52 -3.27 -6.35 -5.66
N PHE A 53 -2.65 -5.25 -5.24
CA PHE A 53 -1.84 -5.21 -4.03
C PHE A 53 -2.29 -4.11 -3.09
N THR A 54 -2.18 -4.38 -1.79
CA THR A 54 -2.24 -3.34 -0.76
C THR A 54 -1.03 -3.47 0.15
N GLY A 55 -0.41 -2.33 0.45
CA GLY A 55 0.57 -2.19 1.51
C GLY A 55 -0.01 -1.30 2.61
N VAL A 56 0.38 -1.56 3.86
CA VAL A 56 0.09 -0.69 4.99
C VAL A 56 1.40 -0.37 5.70
N SER A 57 1.67 0.92 5.95
CA SER A 57 2.86 1.38 6.68
C SER A 57 4.16 0.80 6.10
N GLY A 58 4.85 -0.09 6.82
CA GLY A 58 6.04 -0.79 6.34
C GLY A 58 5.82 -1.60 5.05
N GLY A 59 4.63 -2.16 4.85
CA GLY A 59 4.27 -2.84 3.61
C GLY A 59 4.27 -1.87 2.42
N SER A 60 3.70 -0.67 2.58
CA SER A 60 3.70 0.38 1.56
C SER A 60 5.11 0.85 1.21
N LEU A 61 6.00 0.91 2.20
CA LEU A 61 7.41 1.25 2.00
C LEU A 61 8.17 0.18 1.21
N LEU A 62 7.93 -1.10 1.49
CA LEU A 62 8.46 -2.19 0.66
C LEU A 62 7.90 -2.12 -0.76
N MET A 63 6.58 -1.91 -0.89
CA MET A 63 5.91 -1.89 -2.18
C MET A 63 6.46 -0.77 -3.07
N SER A 64 6.37 0.48 -2.61
CA SER A 64 6.83 1.65 -3.35
C SER A 64 8.35 1.75 -3.51
N GLY A 65 9.12 1.31 -2.52
CA GLY A 65 10.58 1.38 -2.60
C GLY A 65 11.20 0.29 -3.47
N PHE A 66 10.63 -0.91 -3.51
CA PHE A 66 11.31 -2.10 -4.05
C PHE A 66 10.43 -2.98 -4.93
N PHE A 67 9.20 -3.30 -4.52
CA PHE A 67 8.37 -4.22 -5.28
C PHE A 67 7.88 -3.62 -6.60
N ILE A 68 7.28 -2.43 -6.56
CA ILE A 68 6.79 -1.77 -7.76
C ILE A 68 7.93 -1.55 -8.78
N PRO A 69 9.11 -1.00 -8.41
CA PRO A 69 10.16 -0.77 -9.40
C PRO A 69 10.81 -2.05 -9.92
N ALA A 70 10.86 -3.15 -9.14
CA ALA A 70 11.57 -4.37 -9.57
C ALA A 70 10.68 -5.50 -10.11
N GLN A 71 9.41 -5.55 -9.72
CA GLN A 71 8.55 -6.73 -9.92
C GLN A 71 7.25 -6.43 -10.64
N MET A 72 6.82 -5.16 -10.71
CA MET A 72 5.49 -4.81 -11.22
C MET A 72 5.30 -5.16 -12.70
N GLN A 73 6.37 -5.24 -13.49
CA GLN A 73 6.31 -5.69 -14.88
C GLN A 73 5.73 -7.11 -15.04
N ASN A 74 5.75 -7.92 -13.97
CA ASN A 74 5.21 -9.28 -13.96
C ASN A 74 3.67 -9.31 -13.77
N TYR A 75 3.04 -8.17 -13.49
CA TYR A 75 1.61 -8.05 -13.14
C TYR A 75 0.92 -6.99 -14.01
N PRO A 76 0.57 -7.33 -15.27
CA PRO A 76 -0.10 -6.39 -16.17
C PRO A 76 -1.51 -6.04 -15.69
N ASN A 77 -1.97 -4.83 -16.01
CA ASN A 77 -3.30 -4.29 -15.63
C ASN A 77 -3.61 -4.38 -14.12
N SER A 78 -2.60 -4.18 -13.31
CA SER A 78 -2.67 -4.34 -11.85
C SER A 78 -2.84 -2.99 -11.15
N ALA A 79 -3.03 -3.03 -9.84
CA ALA A 79 -3.15 -1.85 -9.01
C ALA A 79 -2.50 -2.05 -7.64
N VAL A 80 -2.04 -0.96 -7.04
CA VAL A 80 -1.41 -0.92 -5.72
C VAL A 80 -2.03 0.19 -4.88
N GLU A 81 -2.54 -0.17 -3.70
CA GLU A 81 -2.96 0.78 -2.67
C GLU A 81 -1.87 0.88 -1.59
N LEU A 82 -1.31 2.07 -1.43
CA LEU A 82 -0.23 2.38 -0.50
C LEU A 82 -0.81 3.19 0.66
N ASN A 83 -1.16 2.48 1.73
CA ASN A 83 -1.72 3.09 2.93
C ASN A 83 -0.60 3.54 3.87
N CYS A 84 -0.64 4.80 4.30
CA CYS A 84 0.17 5.42 5.35
C CYS A 84 1.67 5.12 5.21
N GLY A 85 2.18 5.13 3.98
CA GLY A 85 3.58 4.88 3.69
C GLY A 85 3.87 5.00 2.20
N GLY A 86 5.10 5.41 1.88
CA GLY A 86 5.55 5.61 0.51
C GLY A 86 7.02 6.00 0.52
N MET A 87 7.79 5.43 -0.39
CA MET A 87 9.19 5.77 -0.65
C MET A 87 9.38 5.90 -2.16
N PRO A 88 10.24 6.83 -2.62
CA PRO A 88 10.74 6.78 -3.98
C PRO A 88 11.35 5.41 -4.29
N PRO A 89 11.42 4.99 -5.56
CA PRO A 89 12.17 3.81 -5.94
C PRO A 89 13.58 3.80 -5.33
N GLN A 90 13.92 2.70 -4.65
CA GLN A 90 15.22 2.47 -4.02
C GLN A 90 16.13 1.57 -4.88
N VAL A 91 15.60 1.12 -6.01
CA VAL A 91 16.25 0.31 -7.04
C VAL A 91 15.85 0.84 -8.40
N ASP A 92 16.61 0.47 -9.43
CA ASP A 92 16.30 0.84 -10.80
C ASP A 92 14.91 0.33 -11.21
N PHE A 93 14.17 1.19 -11.90
CA PHE A 93 12.83 0.85 -12.37
C PHE A 93 12.91 -0.05 -13.60
N VAL A 94 12.43 -1.28 -13.46
CA VAL A 94 12.38 -2.26 -14.54
C VAL A 94 11.18 -1.99 -15.42
N ASN A 95 11.43 -1.68 -16.69
CA ASN A 95 10.41 -1.59 -17.75
C ASN A 95 9.29 -0.58 -17.46
N ALA A 96 9.66 0.63 -17.02
CA ALA A 96 8.73 1.71 -16.72
C ALA A 96 7.73 2.00 -17.87
N ALA A 97 8.19 1.94 -19.12
CA ALA A 97 7.37 2.13 -20.33
C ALA A 97 6.19 1.16 -20.39
N GLN A 98 6.36 -0.08 -19.92
CA GLN A 98 5.28 -1.05 -19.79
C GLN A 98 4.44 -0.79 -18.55
N VAL A 99 5.06 -0.50 -17.40
CA VAL A 99 4.38 -0.50 -16.09
C VAL A 99 3.52 0.75 -15.89
N MET A 100 4.06 1.94 -16.13
CA MET A 100 3.40 3.22 -15.82
C MET A 100 2.03 3.42 -16.50
N PRO A 101 1.79 2.99 -17.76
CA PRO A 101 0.48 3.11 -18.40
C PRO A 101 -0.60 2.15 -17.91
N GLN A 102 -0.25 1.08 -17.18
CA GLN A 102 -1.20 0.00 -16.84
C GLN A 102 -1.25 -0.35 -15.36
N THR A 103 -0.40 0.24 -14.54
CA THR A 103 -0.42 0.05 -13.08
C THR A 103 -1.03 1.26 -12.41
N ARG A 104 -2.17 1.07 -11.76
CA ARG A 104 -2.76 2.10 -10.90
C ARG A 104 -2.07 2.13 -9.54
N ILE A 105 -1.72 3.31 -9.04
CA ILE A 105 -1.11 3.50 -7.73
C ILE A 105 -1.94 4.55 -6.96
N HIS A 106 -2.48 4.15 -5.81
CA HIS A 106 -3.12 5.08 -4.89
C HIS A 106 -2.27 5.26 -3.63
N TYR A 107 -2.06 6.50 -3.23
CA TYR A 107 -1.38 6.87 -1.98
C TYR A 107 -2.42 7.41 -1.00
N GLN A 108 -2.67 6.70 0.09
CA GLN A 108 -3.52 7.19 1.17
C GLN A 108 -2.64 7.55 2.37
N SER A 109 -2.86 8.72 2.95
CA SER A 109 -2.22 9.18 4.17
C SER A 109 -3.23 9.92 5.05
N THR A 110 -2.76 10.41 6.20
CA THR A 110 -3.46 11.35 7.07
C THR A 110 -2.64 12.63 7.25
N GLN A 111 -3.24 13.69 7.81
CA GLN A 111 -2.56 14.96 8.07
C GLN A 111 -1.62 14.92 9.28
N SER A 112 -1.80 13.97 10.21
CA SER A 112 -0.95 13.81 11.40
C SER A 112 -0.03 12.57 11.36
N GLU A 113 0.36 12.18 10.15
CA GLU A 113 1.20 11.01 9.86
C GLU A 113 2.58 11.07 10.57
N LEU A 114 3.28 9.94 10.69
CA LEU A 114 4.63 9.87 11.27
C LEU A 114 5.58 10.84 10.56
N GLN A 115 6.39 11.57 11.34
CA GLN A 115 7.28 12.61 10.81
C GLN A 115 8.21 12.13 9.68
N LEU A 116 8.72 10.89 9.78
CA LEU A 116 9.59 10.32 8.75
C LEU A 116 8.88 10.11 7.40
N LEU A 117 7.56 9.91 7.42
CA LEU A 117 6.74 9.64 6.23
C LEU A 117 6.25 10.92 5.57
N GLN A 118 6.12 12.02 6.32
CA GLN A 118 5.64 13.30 5.79
C GLN A 118 6.50 13.85 4.66
N GLY A 119 7.81 13.54 4.65
CA GLY A 119 8.67 13.83 3.50
C GLY A 119 8.69 12.71 2.47
N SER A 120 8.71 11.45 2.93
CA SER A 120 8.89 10.28 2.07
C SER A 120 7.70 10.02 1.13
N ILE A 121 6.46 10.25 1.58
CA ILE A 121 5.26 10.04 0.76
C ILE A 121 5.19 11.05 -0.40
N PRO A 122 5.31 12.38 -0.18
CA PRO A 122 5.40 13.36 -1.29
C PRO A 122 6.53 13.06 -2.28
N GLN A 123 7.69 12.64 -1.77
CA GLN A 123 8.82 12.26 -2.63
C GLN A 123 8.49 11.04 -3.49
N ALA A 124 7.79 10.05 -2.94
CA ALA A 124 7.32 8.89 -3.69
C ALA A 124 6.34 9.34 -4.80
N VAL A 125 5.30 10.11 -4.44
CA VAL A 125 4.32 10.65 -5.40
C VAL A 125 5.03 11.36 -6.55
N THR A 126 5.93 12.29 -6.24
CA THR A 126 6.70 13.04 -7.25
C THR A 126 7.55 12.13 -8.14
N ALA A 127 8.22 11.13 -7.55
CA ALA A 127 9.09 10.24 -8.30
C ALA A 127 8.31 9.35 -9.29
N TYR A 128 7.16 8.83 -8.87
CA TYR A 128 6.30 7.99 -9.71
C TYR A 128 5.56 8.80 -10.78
N GLU A 129 5.16 10.04 -10.46
CA GLU A 129 4.64 10.98 -11.44
C GLU A 129 5.68 11.27 -12.53
N GLN A 130 6.91 11.63 -12.12
CA GLN A 130 8.00 11.91 -13.06
C GLN A 130 8.32 10.68 -13.93
N LEU A 131 8.36 9.49 -13.33
CA LEU A 131 8.57 8.25 -14.07
C LEU A 131 7.53 8.06 -15.19
N ALA A 132 6.25 8.31 -14.89
CA ALA A 132 5.18 8.22 -15.87
C ALA A 132 5.28 9.31 -16.94
N ALA A 133 5.60 10.54 -16.55
CA ALA A 133 5.84 11.65 -17.48
C ALA A 133 7.01 11.35 -18.44
N ASP A 134 8.09 10.76 -17.93
CA ASP A 134 9.26 10.35 -18.72
C ASP A 134 8.92 9.26 -19.75
N GLN A 135 7.86 8.47 -19.51
CA GLN A 135 7.34 7.50 -20.48
C GLN A 135 6.35 8.14 -21.49
N GLY A 136 6.14 9.45 -21.42
CA GLY A 136 5.30 10.21 -22.34
C GLY A 136 3.81 10.22 -21.98
N LEU A 137 3.43 9.87 -20.76
CA LEU A 137 2.04 10.03 -20.31
C LEU A 137 1.71 11.51 -20.14
N SER A 138 0.52 11.91 -20.56
CA SER A 138 -0.03 13.23 -20.26
C SER A 138 -0.43 13.34 -18.79
N ALA A 139 -0.58 14.56 -18.27
CA ALA A 139 -1.08 14.80 -16.92
C ALA A 139 -2.41 14.09 -16.64
N ASP A 140 -3.32 14.07 -17.62
CA ASP A 140 -4.61 13.37 -17.49
C ASP A 140 -4.43 11.85 -17.38
N GLN A 141 -3.50 11.27 -18.16
CA GLN A 141 -3.19 9.84 -18.08
C GLN A 141 -2.52 9.48 -16.76
N ILE A 142 -1.60 10.35 -16.28
CA ILE A 142 -0.98 10.19 -14.97
C ILE A 142 -2.06 10.25 -13.88
N ASN A 143 -2.96 11.23 -13.90
CA ASN A 143 -4.04 11.35 -12.90
C ASN A 143 -5.06 10.20 -12.93
N GLN A 144 -5.19 9.49 -14.04
CA GLN A 144 -6.00 8.26 -14.10
C GLN A 144 -5.33 7.06 -13.44
N MET A 145 -3.99 7.01 -13.52
CA MET A 145 -3.18 5.91 -12.98
C MET A 145 -2.68 6.19 -11.57
N GLN A 146 -2.45 7.44 -11.20
CA GLN A 146 -1.78 7.82 -9.96
C GLN A 146 -2.63 8.84 -9.22
N THR A 147 -2.89 8.52 -7.96
CA THR A 147 -3.95 9.12 -7.18
C THR A 147 -3.49 9.23 -5.74
N VAL A 148 -3.84 10.31 -5.04
CA VAL A 148 -3.36 10.60 -3.69
C VAL A 148 -4.44 11.29 -2.85
N ASP A 149 -4.53 10.91 -1.58
CA ASP A 149 -5.31 11.62 -0.58
C ASP A 149 -4.60 11.63 0.78
N ASN A 150 -4.56 12.79 1.43
CA ASN A 150 -4.17 12.89 2.84
C ASN A 150 -5.15 13.74 3.66
N THR A 151 -6.38 13.91 3.17
CA THR A 151 -7.36 14.79 3.81
C THR A 151 -7.74 14.41 5.25
N PRO A 152 -7.83 13.13 5.67
CA PRO A 152 -8.22 12.82 7.05
C PRO A 152 -7.25 13.34 8.11
N GLN A 153 -7.77 13.95 9.18
CA GLN A 153 -6.97 14.50 10.29
C GLN A 153 -6.50 13.46 11.33
N GLY A 154 -6.39 12.19 10.96
CA GLY A 154 -5.88 11.14 11.85
C GLY A 154 -4.35 11.13 12.02
N GLY A 155 -3.87 10.31 12.96
CA GLY A 155 -2.48 9.90 13.09
C GLY A 155 -2.08 8.80 12.08
N HIS A 156 -1.06 8.02 12.40
CA HIS A 156 -0.52 6.99 11.50
C HIS A 156 -1.57 5.92 11.15
N CYS A 157 -1.98 5.88 9.89
CA CYS A 157 -3.04 4.99 9.37
C CYS A 157 -4.42 5.13 10.02
N GLU A 158 -4.66 6.18 10.81
CA GLU A 158 -5.95 6.45 11.46
C GLU A 158 -6.89 7.12 10.44
N PHE A 159 -7.18 6.47 9.32
CA PHE A 159 -7.88 7.07 8.19
C PHE A 159 -9.32 7.47 8.51
N ASP A 160 -9.96 6.80 9.47
CA ASP A 160 -11.27 7.14 10.02
C ASP A 160 -11.22 8.21 11.13
N GLY A 161 -10.02 8.65 11.50
CA GLY A 161 -9.76 9.58 12.60
C GLY A 161 -9.90 8.97 14.00
N GLN A 162 -9.94 7.63 14.13
CA GLN A 162 -10.09 6.94 15.41
C GLN A 162 -8.81 6.21 15.83
N ASP A 163 -8.46 5.11 15.15
CA ASP A 163 -7.29 4.31 15.47
C ASP A 163 -6.70 3.60 14.25
N PHE A 164 -5.52 3.01 14.43
CA PHE A 164 -4.77 2.35 13.36
C PHE A 164 -5.55 1.19 12.71
N VAL A 165 -6.19 0.35 13.51
CA VAL A 165 -6.82 -0.89 13.01
C VAL A 165 -8.12 -0.53 12.29
N SER A 166 -8.95 0.30 12.89
CA SER A 166 -10.23 0.74 12.31
C SER A 166 -10.01 1.62 11.08
N GLY A 167 -8.99 2.47 11.10
CA GLY A 167 -8.59 3.27 9.94
C GLY A 167 -8.15 2.39 8.77
N VAL A 168 -7.23 1.44 8.98
CA VAL A 168 -6.81 0.50 7.93
C VAL A 168 -7.99 -0.32 7.41
N GLN A 169 -8.87 -0.81 8.29
CA GLN A 169 -10.06 -1.55 7.88
C GLN A 169 -10.99 -0.70 7.00
N THR A 170 -11.11 0.60 7.29
CA THR A 170 -11.93 1.54 6.49
C THR A 170 -11.47 1.59 5.03
N MET A 171 -10.16 1.66 4.82
CA MET A 171 -9.57 1.60 3.47
C MET A 171 -9.74 0.23 2.83
N LEU A 172 -9.41 -0.85 3.54
CA LEU A 172 -9.50 -2.22 3.01
C LEU A 172 -10.92 -2.63 2.61
N THR A 173 -11.94 -2.19 3.36
CA THR A 173 -13.35 -2.43 3.00
C THR A 173 -13.75 -1.70 1.71
N SER A 174 -13.08 -0.58 1.39
CA SER A 174 -13.34 0.22 0.19
C SER A 174 -12.31 -0.02 -0.92
N TYR A 175 -11.41 -0.99 -0.76
CA TYR A 175 -10.26 -1.23 -1.63
C TYR A 175 -10.62 -1.31 -3.12
N SER A 176 -11.69 -2.03 -3.46
CA SER A 176 -12.17 -2.13 -4.84
C SER A 176 -12.64 -0.78 -5.41
N ASN A 177 -13.26 0.06 -4.57
CA ASN A 177 -13.69 1.40 -4.96
C ASN A 177 -12.51 2.33 -5.27
N VAL A 178 -11.37 2.11 -4.60
CA VAL A 178 -10.18 2.97 -4.72
C VAL A 178 -9.30 2.54 -5.91
N VAL A 179 -9.01 1.25 -6.04
CA VAL A 179 -7.99 0.78 -7.00
C VAL A 179 -8.47 -0.20 -8.07
N GLN A 180 -9.69 -0.74 -7.99
CA GLN A 180 -10.23 -1.70 -8.98
C GLN A 180 -11.30 -1.08 -9.90
N GLY A 181 -11.11 0.19 -10.28
CA GLY A 181 -12.00 0.87 -11.24
C GLY A 181 -13.30 1.43 -10.67
N GLY A 182 -13.43 1.49 -9.34
CA GLY A 182 -14.54 2.18 -8.69
C GLY A 182 -14.44 3.71 -8.74
N ASN A 183 -15.36 4.37 -8.04
CA ASN A 183 -15.52 5.82 -8.07
C ASN A 183 -14.63 6.58 -7.06
N GLY A 184 -13.80 5.88 -6.30
CA GLY A 184 -12.94 6.48 -5.30
C GLY A 184 -13.65 6.96 -4.04
N GLN A 185 -14.88 6.50 -3.78
CA GLN A 185 -15.60 6.78 -2.54
C GLN A 185 -15.25 5.76 -1.45
N VAL A 186 -14.82 6.27 -0.31
CA VAL A 186 -14.49 5.51 0.90
C VAL A 186 -15.42 6.00 2.02
N GLN A 187 -16.33 5.12 2.45
CA GLN A 187 -17.23 5.41 3.54
C GLN A 187 -16.51 5.28 4.88
N GLY A 188 -16.70 6.25 5.78
CA GLY A 188 -16.11 6.21 7.12
C GLY A 188 -14.76 6.90 7.26
N LEU A 189 -14.26 7.57 6.20
CA LEU A 189 -13.09 8.42 6.34
C LEU A 189 -13.32 9.55 7.33
N GLY A 190 -12.27 9.83 8.12
CA GLY A 190 -12.27 10.85 9.13
C GLY A 190 -12.34 12.25 8.53
N ALA A 191 -12.96 13.16 9.28
CA ALA A 191 -12.98 14.58 8.91
C ALA A 191 -11.54 15.11 8.73
N PRO A 192 -11.33 16.12 7.86
CA PRO A 192 -12.29 16.83 7.00
C PRO A 192 -12.57 16.13 5.66
N SER A 193 -12.18 14.86 5.48
CA SER A 193 -12.45 14.14 4.24
C SER A 193 -13.96 14.08 3.95
N ASN A 194 -14.32 14.14 2.67
CA ASN A 194 -15.67 13.91 2.18
C ASN A 194 -15.86 12.49 1.62
N GLY A 195 -14.87 11.62 1.79
CA GLY A 195 -14.89 10.25 1.27
C GLY A 195 -14.30 10.08 -0.13
N GLN A 196 -14.02 11.15 -0.89
CA GLN A 196 -13.43 11.04 -2.23
C GLN A 196 -11.89 11.01 -2.15
N VAL A 197 -11.26 9.87 -2.45
CA VAL A 197 -9.80 9.69 -2.31
C VAL A 197 -9.03 9.69 -3.62
N THR A 198 -9.70 9.52 -4.76
CA THR A 198 -9.01 9.39 -6.06
C THR A 198 -8.72 10.72 -6.72
N THR A 199 -8.16 11.66 -5.95
CA THR A 199 -7.63 12.91 -6.48
C THR A 199 -6.32 12.60 -7.22
N GLY A 200 -6.19 13.04 -8.47
CA GLY A 200 -4.99 12.78 -9.28
C GLY A 200 -3.73 13.44 -8.69
N VAL A 201 -2.56 12.83 -8.86
CA VAL A 201 -1.29 13.32 -8.26
C VAL A 201 -0.77 14.62 -8.86
N VAL A 202 -0.99 14.88 -10.15
CA VAL A 202 -0.42 16.05 -10.83
C VAL A 202 -1.03 17.32 -10.24
N GLY A 203 -0.19 18.15 -9.63
CA GLY A 203 -0.57 19.34 -8.86
C GLY A 203 -0.99 19.09 -7.41
N ASN A 204 -1.00 17.84 -6.95
CA ASN A 204 -1.36 17.41 -5.59
C ASN A 204 -0.21 16.65 -4.88
N GLU A 205 1.03 16.78 -5.36
CA GLU A 205 2.23 16.13 -4.81
C GLU A 205 2.58 16.66 -3.41
N ASN A 206 2.24 17.93 -3.16
CA ASN A 206 2.52 18.63 -1.92
C ASN A 206 1.43 18.39 -0.87
N LEU A 207 1.44 17.20 -0.28
CA LEU A 207 0.51 16.80 0.78
C LEU A 207 0.61 17.72 2.01
N GLN A 208 -0.54 17.98 2.65
CA GLN A 208 -0.65 18.92 3.75
C GLN A 208 -0.57 18.21 5.10
N PHE A 209 0.55 18.33 5.80
CA PHE A 209 0.73 17.76 7.13
C PHE A 209 0.67 18.85 8.21
N VAL A 210 -0.05 18.60 9.30
CA VAL A 210 -0.32 19.59 10.37
C VAL A 210 0.26 19.21 11.73
N GLY A 211 0.90 18.04 11.80
CA GLY A 211 1.49 17.49 13.02
C GLY A 211 1.97 16.07 12.76
N GLY A 212 2.60 15.43 13.73
CA GLY A 212 3.04 14.04 13.57
C GLY A 212 3.86 13.57 14.74
N ARG A 213 3.61 12.34 15.19
CA ARG A 213 4.41 11.72 16.26
C ARG A 213 5.70 11.18 15.67
N LYS A 214 6.78 11.23 16.45
CA LYS A 214 7.97 10.40 16.16
C LYS A 214 7.54 8.95 16.35
N ARG A 215 8.02 8.05 15.50
CA ARG A 215 7.79 6.61 15.67
C ARG A 215 8.33 6.22 17.06
N ALA A 216 7.46 5.84 17.97
CA ALA A 216 7.88 5.30 19.25
C ALA A 216 8.57 3.96 19.00
N VAL A 217 9.78 3.80 19.51
CA VAL A 217 10.47 2.51 19.56
C VAL A 217 9.98 1.79 20.82
N ASP A 218 8.67 1.61 20.96
CA ASP A 218 8.11 0.93 22.13
C ASP A 218 7.90 -0.56 21.82
N GLU A 219 8.34 -1.39 22.75
CA GLU A 219 8.28 -2.87 22.76
C GLU A 219 6.85 -3.43 22.62
N THR A 220 5.83 -2.56 22.59
CA THR A 220 4.40 -2.88 22.54
C THR A 220 3.87 -3.22 21.14
N MET A 221 4.63 -2.98 20.06
CA MET A 221 4.27 -3.48 18.71
C MET A 221 4.25 -5.02 18.63
N ILE A 222 4.93 -5.71 19.56
CA ILE A 222 4.89 -7.18 19.71
C ILE A 222 3.53 -7.63 20.28
N MET A 223 2.77 -6.73 20.93
CA MET A 223 1.52 -7.03 21.64
C MET A 223 0.26 -6.66 20.87
N MET A 224 0.34 -6.00 19.70
CA MET A 224 -0.77 -6.01 18.72
C MET A 224 -0.75 -7.35 17.97
N ARG A 225 -0.96 -8.44 18.72
CA ARG A 225 -1.33 -9.71 18.11
C ARG A 225 -2.62 -9.47 17.33
N TRP A 226 -2.65 -9.92 16.09
CA TRP A 226 -3.86 -10.19 15.31
C TRP A 226 -4.69 -11.33 15.95
N SER A 227 -4.84 -11.31 17.28
CA SER A 227 -5.72 -12.19 18.04
C SER A 227 -6.90 -11.35 18.51
N ALA A 228 -7.64 -10.79 17.56
CA ALA A 228 -9.08 -10.77 17.70
C ALA A 228 -9.56 -11.82 16.70
N ASP A 229 -10.02 -12.96 17.21
CA ASP A 229 -10.88 -13.88 16.48
C ASP A 229 -12.12 -13.10 16.04
N VAL A 230 -12.02 -12.34 14.95
CA VAL A 230 -13.17 -11.81 14.25
C VAL A 230 -13.47 -12.82 13.16
N VAL A 231 -14.25 -13.83 13.54
CA VAL A 231 -14.99 -14.63 12.59
C VAL A 231 -15.96 -13.66 11.90
N VAL A 232 -15.58 -13.18 10.72
CA VAL A 232 -16.54 -12.55 9.80
C VAL A 232 -17.32 -13.71 9.20
N GLU A 233 -18.45 -14.06 9.81
CA GLU A 233 -19.46 -14.87 9.12
C GLU A 233 -20.15 -13.98 8.07
N GLU A 234 -19.52 -13.84 6.90
CA GLU A 234 -20.25 -13.52 5.68
C GLU A 234 -20.62 -14.83 4.99
N GLU A 235 -21.91 -15.01 4.69
CA GLU A 235 -22.40 -16.17 3.94
C GLU A 235 -21.63 -16.30 2.60
N GLY A 236 -20.76 -17.32 2.52
CA GLY A 236 -20.13 -17.75 1.27
C GLY A 236 -18.61 -17.60 1.17
N VAL A 237 -17.90 -17.06 2.17
CA VAL A 237 -16.43 -16.99 2.15
C VAL A 237 -15.84 -17.77 3.33
N SER A 238 -15.28 -18.94 3.08
CA SER A 238 -14.43 -19.63 4.05
C SER A 238 -13.00 -19.09 3.92
N MET A 239 -12.53 -18.38 4.94
CA MET A 239 -11.11 -18.11 5.10
C MET A 239 -10.49 -19.30 5.84
N LEU A 240 -9.66 -20.08 5.13
CA LEU A 240 -8.80 -21.06 5.81
C LEU A 240 -7.68 -20.29 6.52
N ALA A 241 -7.79 -20.19 7.84
CA ALA A 241 -6.68 -19.80 8.70
C ALA A 241 -5.74 -21.01 8.83
N CYS A 242 -4.65 -21.03 8.07
CA CYS A 242 -3.58 -22.01 8.24
C CYS A 242 -2.51 -21.45 9.17
N ASP A 243 -2.12 -22.23 10.18
CA ASP A 243 -0.93 -21.93 10.98
C ASP A 243 0.34 -22.51 10.32
N ARG A 244 1.51 -22.20 10.89
CA ARG A 244 2.82 -22.57 10.33
C ARG A 244 3.09 -24.09 10.28
N ILE A 245 2.19 -24.95 10.79
CA ILE A 245 2.47 -26.37 11.00
C ILE A 245 1.40 -27.28 10.38
N SER A 246 0.20 -26.80 10.03
CA SER A 246 -0.75 -27.60 9.25
C SER A 246 -1.83 -26.80 8.52
N CYS A 247 -2.21 -27.31 7.35
CA CYS A 247 -3.49 -27.02 6.68
C CYS A 247 -4.54 -28.05 7.09
#